data_AF-A0A352NDT0-F1
#
_entry.id   AF-A0A352NDT0-F1
#
_cell.length_a   1.000
_cell.length_b   1.000
_cell.length_c   1.000
_cell.angle_alpha   90.00
_cell.angle_beta   90.00
_cell.angle_gamma   90.00
#
_symmetry.space_group_name_H-M   'P 1'
#
loop_
_entity.id
_entity.type
_entity.pdbx_description
1 polymer ?
#
loop_
_entity_poly.entity_id
_entity_poly.type
_entity_poly.pdbx_seq_one_letter_code
_entity_poly.pdbx_strand_id
1 'polypeptide(L)' 'RAQNYLKPEGKIYLEIGYKQGEKVKALFEEKFPEKAVSIHQDIFGKDRMVSVQ' A
#
# COMPACT_ATOMS: atom_id res chain seq x y z
N ARG A 1 15.85 2.29 0.90
CA ARG A 1 14.41 2.17 1.29
C ARG A 1 13.60 3.06 0.36
N ALA A 2 12.32 2.78 0.10
CA ALA A 2 11.49 3.61 -0.79
C ALA A 2 11.51 5.11 -0.41
N GLN A 3 11.59 5.41 0.90
CA GLN A 3 11.78 6.76 1.46
C GLN A 3 12.97 7.54 0.87
N ASN A 4 14.01 6.86 0.39
CA ASN A 4 15.22 7.51 -0.15
C ASN A 4 15.07 7.91 -1.63
N TYR A 5 14.02 7.42 -2.30
CA TYR A 5 13.82 7.58 -3.74
C TYR A 5 12.51 8.28 -4.10
N LEU A 6 11.59 8.39 -3.13
CA LEU A 6 10.32 9.10 -3.31
C LEU A 6 10.49 10.58 -3.03
N LYS A 7 9.77 11.40 -3.81
CA LYS A 7 9.53 12.80 -3.47
C LYS A 7 8.68 12.88 -2.18
N PRO A 8 8.64 14.02 -1.47
CA PRO A 8 7.80 14.18 -0.28
C PRO A 8 6.31 13.77 -0.47
N GLU A 9 5.76 14.04 -1.66
CA GLU A 9 4.39 13.67 -2.06
C GLU A 9 4.34 12.42 -2.97
N GLY A 10 5.44 11.66 -3.02
CA GLY A 10 5.51 10.44 -3.79
C GLY A 10 4.51 9.40 -3.28
N LYS A 11 3.89 8.68 -4.20
CA LYS A 11 2.92 7.63 -3.91
C LYS A 11 3.47 6.27 -4.29
N ILE A 12 3.04 5.24 -3.57
CA ILE A 12 3.34 3.85 -3.88
C ILE A 12 2.04 3.16 -4.29
N TYR A 13 2.08 2.39 -5.37
CA TYR A 13 1.01 1.50 -5.78
C TYR A 13 1.59 0.12 -6.04
N LEU A 14 1.04 -0.90 -5.41
CA LEU A 14 1.56 -2.27 -5.48
C LEU A 14 0.42 -3.26 -5.72
N GLU A 15 0.57 -4.09 -6.74
CA GLU A 15 -0.24 -5.28 -6.96
C GLU A 15 0.04 -6.31 -5.85
N ILE A 16 -1.00 -6.96 -5.35
CA ILE A 16 -0.92 -7.99 -4.31
C ILE A 16 -1.79 -9.21 -4.64
N GLY A 17 -1.42 -10.35 -4.08
CA GLY A 17 -2.33 -11.49 -4.00
C GLY A 17 -3.46 -11.22 -3.00
N TYR A 18 -4.66 -11.73 -3.28
CA TYR A 18 -5.89 -11.42 -2.53
C TYR A 18 -5.91 -11.78 -1.03
N LYS A 19 -4.90 -12.52 -0.54
CA LYS A 19 -4.74 -12.84 0.89
C LYS A 19 -3.69 -11.97 1.58
N GLN A 20 -3.07 -11.04 0.86
CA GLN A 20 -1.91 -10.28 1.32
C GLN A 20 -2.28 -8.86 1.79
N GLY A 21 -3.50 -8.37 1.50
CA GLY A 21 -3.95 -7.00 1.76
C GLY A 21 -3.57 -6.48 3.13
N GLU A 22 -4.14 -7.07 4.18
CA GLU A 22 -3.92 -6.64 5.57
C GLU A 22 -2.45 -6.69 6.00
N LYS A 23 -1.71 -7.74 5.61
CA LYS A 23 -0.28 -7.87 5.98
C LYS A 23 0.57 -6.79 5.32
N VAL A 24 0.29 -6.49 4.05
CA VAL A 24 1.02 -5.46 3.30
C VAL A 24 0.63 -4.07 3.80
N LYS A 25 -0.65 -3.84 4.11
CA LYS A 25 -1.13 -2.59 4.73
C LYS A 25 -0.40 -2.32 6.05
N ALA A 26 -0.38 -3.28 6.97
CA ALA A 26 0.30 -3.15 8.26
C ALA A 26 1.81 -2.85 8.10
N LEU A 27 2.48 -3.50 7.14
CA LEU A 27 3.90 -3.23 6.84
C LEU A 27 4.11 -1.77 6.40
N PHE A 28 3.23 -1.23 5.55
CA PHE A 28 3.37 0.15 5.10
C PHE A 28 2.98 1.18 6.17
N GLU A 29 1.99 0.88 7.01
CA GLU A 29 1.64 1.73 8.16
C GLU A 29 2.81 1.83 9.15
N GLU A 30 3.53 0.73 9.39
CA GLU A 30 4.74 0.74 10.24
C GLU A 30 5.89 1.56 9.61
N LYS A 31 6.09 1.46 8.29
CA LYS A 31 7.20 2.14 7.60
C LYS A 31 6.89 3.59 7.21
N PHE A 32 5.62 3.96 7.11
CA PHE A 32 5.16 5.30 6.72
C PHE A 32 4.03 5.76 7.65
N PRO A 33 4.32 6.05 8.93
CA PRO A 33 3.30 6.37 9.93
C PRO A 33 2.51 7.65 9.63
N GLU A 34 3.06 8.53 8.79
CA GLU A 34 2.42 9.80 8.38
C GLU A 34 1.64 9.69 7.06
N LYS A 35 1.66 8.53 6.41
CA LYS A 35 1.04 8.31 5.10
C LYS A 35 -0.21 7.45 5.24
N ALA A 36 -1.23 7.74 4.46
CA ALA A 36 -2.43 6.94 4.40
C ALA A 36 -2.17 5.68 3.58
N VAL A 37 -2.55 4.51 4.13
CA VAL A 37 -2.42 3.21 3.46
C VAL A 37 -3.80 2.61 3.23
N SER A 38 -4.13 2.33 1.97
CA SER A 38 -5.44 1.81 1.56
C SER A 38 -5.30 0.54 0.75
N ILE A 39 -6.24 -0.39 0.93
CA ILE A 39 -6.41 -1.60 0.11
C ILE A 39 -7.54 -1.34 -0.89
N HIS A 40 -7.33 -1.75 -2.14
CA HIS A 40 -8.31 -1.65 -3.21
C HIS A 40 -8.67 -3.04 -3.71
N GLN A 41 -9.95 -3.25 -3.97
CA GLN A 41 -10.50 -4.51 -4.45
C GLN A 41 -10.74 -4.49 -5.96
N ASP A 42 -10.67 -5.65 -6.59
CA ASP A 42 -11.15 -5.83 -7.97
C ASP A 42 -12.68 -5.92 -8.03
N ILE A 43 -13.20 -6.05 -9.26
CA ILE A 43 -14.64 -6.20 -9.53
C ILE A 43 -15.25 -7.46 -8.89
N PHE A 44 -14.43 -8.41 -8.45
CA PHE A 44 -14.85 -9.63 -7.75
C PHE A 44 -14.73 -9.50 -6.22
N GLY A 45 -14.44 -8.30 -5.71
CA GLY A 45 -14.32 -8.01 -4.27
C GLY A 45 -13.06 -8.57 -3.63
N LYS A 46 -12.04 -8.93 -4.43
CA LYS A 46 -10.77 -9.45 -3.91
C LYS A 46 -9.76 -8.33 -3.82
N ASP A 47 -9.02 -8.28 -2.72
CA ASP A 47 -7.90 -7.35 -2.57
C ASP A 47 -6.89 -7.53 -3.71
N ARG A 48 -6.53 -6.45 -4.38
CA ARG A 48 -5.58 -6.48 -5.50
C ARG A 48 -4.50 -5.44 -5.45
N MET A 49 -4.73 -4.34 -4.75
CA MET A 49 -3.74 -3.27 -4.71
C MET A 49 -3.66 -2.64 -3.33
N VAL A 50 -2.44 -2.26 -2.93
CA VAL A 50 -2.20 -1.35 -1.82
C VAL A 50 -1.67 -0.04 -2.35
N SER A 51 -2.20 1.07 -1.85
CA SER A 51 -1.71 2.43 -2.13
C SER A 51 -1.21 3.11 -0.87
N VAL A 52 -0.09 3.82 -0.95
CA VAL A 52 0.48 4.65 0.14
C VAL A 52 0.60 6.09 -0.36
N GLN A 53 0.03 7.06 0.38
CA GLN A 53 0.01 8.48 -0.02
C GLN A 53 0.07 9.47 1.13
#